data_AF-A0A4Z0V071-F1
#
_entry.id   AF-A0A4Z0V071-F1
#
_cell.length_a   1.000
_cell.length_b   1.000
_cell.length_c   1.000
_cell.angle_alpha   90.00
_cell.angle_beta   90.00
_cell.angle_gamma   90.00
#
_symmetry.space_group_name_H-M   'P 1'
#
loop_
_entity.id
_entity.type
_entity.pdbx_description
1 polymer ?
#
loop_
_entity_poly.entity_id
_entity_poly.type
_entity_poly.pdbx_seq_one_letter_code
_entity_poly.pdbx_strand_id
1 'polypeptide(L)'
;MKRLHILILASIFVMPAVSLHAEDNSTRMERNLIVEGNKLYHDKKYADAEVAYRKALEIDAMNEIAQFNLAASLLRQGTSTGENEKQASQILGKLASDAENMSVAEKAFYNLGNIAFNGQDYAKSIELYKNALRRNPDNDQARENLRLAQKRLEEQQNQDQNQDQNQDQNQDQNKDQNKDQNKDENKEQNKDQNKDQNQDQKDQNQDQNKDQDQNKDQQQPQQDQQQQPQQQRQQSGISKENAEKILKAMENEENATRQRVNAERQKNGAPGRRQVTNPW
;
A
#
# COMPACT_ATOMS: atom_id res chain seq x y z
N MET A 1 18.25 -27.14 -85.61
CA MET A 1 18.14 -28.40 -84.84
C MET A 1 19.12 -28.36 -83.68
N LYS A 2 18.65 -28.66 -82.44
CA LYS A 2 19.34 -29.41 -81.36
C LYS A 2 20.58 -28.74 -80.69
N ARG A 3 20.74 -28.57 -79.36
CA ARG A 3 19.96 -28.89 -78.14
C ARG A 3 20.35 -27.92 -76.99
N LEU A 4 19.34 -27.48 -76.26
CA LEU A 4 19.40 -26.72 -75.01
C LEU A 4 19.98 -27.62 -73.87
N HIS A 5 20.96 -27.13 -73.11
CA HIS A 5 21.44 -27.80 -71.89
C HIS A 5 21.18 -26.87 -70.70
N ILE A 6 20.11 -27.15 -69.96
CA ILE A 6 19.79 -26.50 -68.69
C ILE A 6 20.49 -27.30 -67.60
N LEU A 7 21.54 -26.72 -67.01
CA LEU A 7 22.20 -27.23 -65.81
C LEU A 7 21.35 -26.84 -64.59
N ILE A 8 20.62 -27.80 -64.03
CA ILE A 8 19.91 -27.64 -62.76
C ILE A 8 20.94 -27.81 -61.63
N LEU A 9 21.36 -26.69 -61.03
CA LEU A 9 22.19 -26.69 -59.83
C LEU A 9 21.29 -27.02 -58.62
N ALA A 10 21.33 -28.28 -58.18
CA ALA A 10 20.67 -28.70 -56.94
C ALA A 10 21.52 -28.22 -55.74
N SER A 11 21.11 -27.11 -55.14
CA SER A 11 21.67 -26.62 -53.88
C SER A 11 21.14 -27.49 -52.73
N ILE A 12 21.98 -28.39 -52.22
CA ILE A 12 21.69 -29.17 -51.01
C ILE A 12 21.93 -28.24 -49.82
N PHE A 13 20.85 -27.74 -49.24
CA PHE A 13 20.90 -27.00 -47.98
C PHE A 13 21.12 -27.99 -46.84
N VAL A 14 22.38 -28.22 -46.47
CA VAL A 14 22.73 -28.98 -45.25
C VAL A 14 22.40 -28.09 -44.06
N MET A 15 21.24 -28.31 -43.43
CA MET A 15 20.98 -27.72 -42.13
C MET A 15 21.96 -28.33 -41.12
N PRO A 16 22.76 -27.51 -40.40
CA PRO A 16 23.53 -28.03 -39.28
C PRO A 16 22.55 -28.53 -38.23
N ALA A 17 22.70 -29.80 -37.83
CA ALA A 17 22.01 -30.34 -36.67
C ALA A 17 22.48 -29.56 -35.44
N VAL A 18 21.64 -28.64 -34.95
CA VAL A 18 21.89 -27.92 -33.71
C VAL A 18 21.85 -28.95 -32.58
N SER A 19 22.99 -29.16 -31.93
CA SER A 19 23.18 -30.10 -30.85
C SER A 19 22.27 -29.76 -29.66
N LEU A 20 21.20 -30.53 -29.47
CA LEU A 20 20.24 -30.50 -28.35
C LEU A 20 20.82 -30.78 -26.94
N HIS A 21 22.15 -30.76 -26.76
CA HIS A 21 22.81 -31.19 -25.52
C HIS A 21 23.22 -30.04 -24.59
N ALA A 22 23.20 -28.78 -25.06
CA ALA A 22 23.56 -27.62 -24.25
C ALA A 22 22.41 -27.11 -23.37
N GLU A 23 21.16 -27.25 -23.82
CA GLU A 23 19.98 -26.80 -23.06
C GLU A 23 19.77 -27.63 -21.78
N ASP A 24 19.94 -28.95 -21.85
CA ASP A 24 19.62 -29.86 -20.73
C ASP A 24 20.52 -29.64 -19.49
N ASN A 25 21.81 -29.35 -19.70
CA ASN A 25 22.75 -29.05 -18.61
C ASN A 25 22.50 -27.66 -17.99
N SER A 26 22.13 -26.67 -18.82
CA SER A 26 21.83 -25.31 -18.38
C SER A 26 20.63 -25.30 -17.43
N THR A 27 19.55 -26.00 -17.79
CA THR A 27 18.34 -26.11 -16.97
C THR A 27 18.57 -26.82 -15.63
N ARG A 28 19.49 -27.81 -15.57
CA ARG A 28 19.81 -28.49 -14.31
C ARG A 28 20.59 -27.58 -13.35
N MET A 29 21.55 -26.80 -13.86
CA MET A 29 22.35 -25.89 -13.04
C MET A 29 21.48 -24.78 -12.44
N GLU A 30 20.64 -24.16 -13.26
CA GLU A 30 19.66 -23.15 -12.86
C GLU A 30 18.74 -23.67 -11.74
N ARG A 31 18.13 -24.84 -11.91
CA ARG A 31 17.27 -25.46 -10.88
C ARG A 31 18.01 -25.71 -9.57
N ASN A 32 19.27 -26.16 -9.63
CA ASN A 32 20.06 -26.38 -8.43
C ASN A 32 20.34 -25.06 -7.68
N LEU A 33 20.62 -23.97 -8.39
CA LEU A 33 20.82 -22.65 -7.81
C LEU A 33 19.54 -22.12 -7.15
N ILE A 34 18.38 -22.34 -7.79
CA ILE A 34 17.09 -22.04 -7.17
C ILE A 34 16.99 -22.83 -5.86
N VAL A 35 17.08 -24.17 -5.89
CA VAL A 35 16.97 -25.02 -4.69
C VAL A 35 17.93 -24.62 -3.57
N GLU A 36 19.18 -24.26 -3.90
CA GLU A 36 20.16 -23.73 -2.95
C GLU A 36 19.67 -22.43 -2.32
N GLY A 37 19.22 -21.49 -3.15
CA GLY A 37 18.56 -20.27 -2.69
C GLY A 37 17.42 -20.58 -1.73
N ASN A 38 16.53 -21.52 -2.07
CA ASN A 38 15.35 -21.84 -1.23
C ASN A 38 15.80 -22.22 0.16
N LYS A 39 16.81 -23.10 0.23
CA LYS A 39 17.37 -23.56 1.49
C LYS A 39 17.91 -22.38 2.31
N LEU A 40 18.69 -21.50 1.68
CA LEU A 40 19.23 -20.29 2.33
C LEU A 40 18.12 -19.37 2.84
N TYR A 41 17.05 -19.20 2.06
CA TYR A 41 15.89 -18.39 2.44
C TYR A 41 15.17 -18.98 3.68
N HIS A 42 14.97 -20.29 3.72
CA HIS A 42 14.39 -20.97 4.89
C HIS A 42 15.29 -20.86 6.13
N ASP A 43 16.61 -20.91 5.93
CA ASP A 43 17.62 -20.66 6.96
C ASP A 43 17.72 -19.17 7.36
N LYS A 44 16.84 -18.31 6.82
CA LYS A 44 16.78 -16.85 7.04
C LYS A 44 18.02 -16.08 6.58
N LYS A 45 18.85 -16.69 5.73
CA LYS A 45 20.04 -16.09 5.12
C LYS A 45 19.65 -15.40 3.82
N TYR A 46 18.85 -14.34 3.94
CA TYR A 46 18.22 -13.72 2.77
C TYR A 46 19.20 -13.06 1.79
N ALA A 47 20.35 -12.57 2.29
CA ALA A 47 21.43 -12.03 1.44
C ALA A 47 22.08 -13.13 0.58
N ASP A 48 22.39 -14.27 1.19
CA ASP A 48 22.94 -15.42 0.45
C ASP A 48 21.92 -16.00 -0.53
N ALA A 49 20.64 -16.05 -0.13
CA ALA A 49 19.55 -16.50 -0.98
C ALA A 49 19.40 -15.61 -2.23
N GLU A 50 19.44 -14.28 -2.05
CA GLU A 50 19.48 -13.33 -3.17
C GLU A 50 20.62 -13.64 -4.15
N VAL A 51 21.84 -13.88 -3.65
CA VAL A 51 22.99 -14.19 -4.52
C VAL A 51 22.71 -15.46 -5.34
N ALA A 52 22.14 -16.50 -4.73
CA ALA A 52 21.80 -17.74 -5.42
C ALA A 52 20.73 -17.52 -6.51
N TYR A 53 19.67 -16.76 -6.24
CA TYR A 53 18.65 -16.47 -7.25
C TYR A 53 19.17 -15.58 -8.38
N ARG A 54 20.05 -14.61 -8.09
CA ARG A 54 20.68 -13.81 -9.15
C ARG A 54 21.53 -14.68 -10.08
N LYS A 55 22.30 -15.63 -9.55
CA LYS A 55 23.02 -16.61 -10.38
C LYS A 55 22.09 -17.49 -11.21
N ALA A 56 20.94 -17.90 -10.66
CA ALA A 56 19.94 -18.63 -11.46
C ALA A 56 19.42 -17.76 -12.62
N LEU A 57 19.18 -16.47 -12.37
CA LEU A 57 18.73 -15.51 -13.38
C LEU A 57 19.79 -15.11 -14.41
N GLU A 58 21.08 -15.32 -14.12
CA GLU A 58 22.15 -15.22 -15.12
C GLU A 58 22.08 -16.36 -16.15
N ILE A 59 21.55 -17.52 -15.75
CA ILE A 59 21.37 -18.69 -16.63
C ILE A 59 20.05 -18.59 -17.40
N ASP A 60 18.95 -18.30 -16.68
CA ASP A 60 17.64 -18.03 -17.28
C ASP A 60 17.03 -16.76 -16.68
N ALA A 61 17.18 -15.66 -17.41
CA ALA A 61 16.67 -14.36 -17.00
C ALA A 61 15.15 -14.31 -16.91
N MET A 62 14.42 -15.22 -17.58
CA MET A 62 12.96 -15.24 -17.62
C MET A 62 12.34 -16.20 -16.61
N ASN A 63 13.15 -16.92 -15.81
CA ASN A 63 12.60 -17.84 -14.83
C ASN A 63 11.78 -17.10 -13.76
N GLU A 64 10.45 -17.24 -13.85
CA GLU A 64 9.48 -16.56 -13.00
C GLU A 64 9.62 -16.93 -11.52
N ILE A 65 10.01 -18.18 -11.24
CA ILE A 65 10.25 -18.66 -9.88
C ILE A 65 11.47 -17.94 -9.31
N ALA A 66 12.61 -17.95 -9.97
CA ALA A 66 13.81 -17.26 -9.51
C ALA A 66 13.58 -15.75 -9.34
N GLN A 67 12.85 -15.10 -10.26
CA GLN A 67 12.48 -13.68 -10.13
C GLN A 67 11.63 -13.43 -8.87
N PHE A 68 10.57 -14.21 -8.66
CA PHE A 68 9.69 -14.06 -7.50
C PHE A 68 10.47 -14.20 -6.19
N ASN A 69 11.36 -15.18 -6.15
CA ASN A 69 12.13 -15.56 -4.99
C ASN A 69 13.26 -14.58 -4.65
N LEU A 70 13.86 -13.97 -5.66
CA LEU A 70 14.71 -12.81 -5.50
C LEU A 70 13.92 -11.67 -4.84
N ALA A 71 12.74 -11.32 -5.35
CA ALA A 71 11.91 -10.28 -4.77
C ALA A 71 11.52 -10.57 -3.32
N ALA A 72 11.11 -11.81 -3.00
CA ALA A 72 10.82 -12.23 -1.65
C ALA A 72 12.04 -12.07 -0.72
N SER A 73 13.23 -12.45 -1.18
CA SER A 73 14.48 -12.30 -0.42
C SER A 73 14.80 -10.84 -0.12
N LEU A 74 14.67 -9.96 -1.12
CA LEU A 74 14.87 -8.53 -0.97
C LEU A 74 13.94 -7.93 0.10
N LEU A 75 12.65 -8.30 0.08
CA LEU A 75 11.67 -7.85 1.08
C LEU A 75 12.03 -8.32 2.49
N ARG A 76 12.56 -9.53 2.64
CA ARG A 76 12.93 -10.11 3.95
C ARG A 76 14.25 -9.56 4.50
N GLN A 77 15.14 -9.10 3.64
CA GLN A 77 16.37 -8.44 4.09
C GLN A 77 16.10 -7.12 4.81
N GLY A 78 14.94 -6.49 4.57
CA GLY A 78 14.46 -5.32 5.30
C GLY A 78 15.49 -4.20 5.36
N THR A 79 15.46 -3.23 4.44
CA THR A 79 16.46 -2.16 4.45
C THR A 79 15.90 -0.85 4.96
N SER A 80 16.66 -0.22 5.87
CA SER A 80 16.46 1.14 6.39
C SER A 80 16.42 2.23 5.30
N THR A 81 16.68 1.88 4.04
CA THR A 81 16.80 2.79 2.88
C THR A 81 15.70 2.61 1.84
N GLY A 82 14.82 1.59 1.94
CA GLY A 82 13.72 1.36 0.99
C GLY A 82 14.09 0.83 -0.40
N GLU A 83 15.38 0.75 -0.76
CA GLU A 83 15.81 0.34 -2.11
C GLU A 83 15.42 -1.12 -2.43
N ASN A 84 15.55 -2.03 -1.46
CA ASN A 84 15.16 -3.43 -1.64
C ASN A 84 13.65 -3.57 -1.90
N GLU A 85 12.83 -2.77 -1.22
CA GLU A 85 11.37 -2.76 -1.42
C GLU A 85 11.02 -2.23 -2.81
N LYS A 86 11.70 -1.19 -3.28
CA LYS A 86 11.53 -0.64 -4.62
C LYS A 86 11.90 -1.66 -5.70
N GLN A 87 13.06 -2.30 -5.58
CA GLN A 87 13.49 -3.34 -6.53
C GLN A 87 12.53 -4.53 -6.51
N ALA A 88 12.14 -5.00 -5.33
CA ALA A 88 11.16 -6.08 -5.19
C ALA A 88 9.81 -5.70 -5.84
N SER A 89 9.33 -4.49 -5.61
CA SER A 89 8.07 -3.99 -6.19
C SER A 89 8.11 -3.97 -7.72
N GLN A 90 9.23 -3.63 -8.33
CA GLN A 90 9.40 -3.66 -9.79
C GLN A 90 9.32 -5.09 -10.33
N ILE A 91 10.04 -6.03 -9.70
CA ILE A 91 10.05 -7.44 -10.10
C ILE A 91 8.63 -8.02 -9.94
N LEU A 92 7.99 -7.80 -8.80
CA LEU A 92 6.64 -8.30 -8.52
C LEU A 92 5.60 -7.67 -9.45
N GLY A 93 5.72 -6.39 -9.79
CA GLY A 93 4.82 -5.71 -10.74
C GLY A 93 4.85 -6.34 -12.13
N LYS A 94 6.05 -6.68 -12.61
CA LYS A 94 6.23 -7.42 -13.87
C LYS A 94 5.61 -8.82 -13.78
N LEU A 95 5.90 -9.58 -12.73
CA LEU A 95 5.34 -10.93 -12.53
C LEU A 95 3.82 -10.93 -12.40
N ALA A 96 3.24 -9.96 -11.69
CA ALA A 96 1.79 -9.84 -11.53
C ALA A 96 1.07 -9.63 -12.88
N SER A 97 1.73 -8.93 -13.81
CA SER A 97 1.17 -8.58 -15.12
C SER A 97 1.44 -9.66 -16.17
N ASP A 98 2.66 -10.19 -16.22
CA ASP A 98 3.17 -10.92 -17.37
C ASP A 98 3.39 -12.42 -17.12
N ALA A 99 3.39 -12.88 -15.86
CA ALA A 99 3.75 -14.27 -15.57
C ALA A 99 2.73 -15.27 -16.15
N GLU A 100 3.25 -16.28 -16.84
CA GLU A 100 2.50 -17.42 -17.36
C GLU A 100 2.04 -18.34 -16.23
N ASN A 101 2.86 -18.47 -15.18
CA ASN A 101 2.49 -19.24 -14.00
C ASN A 101 1.49 -18.45 -13.13
N MET A 102 0.24 -18.91 -13.15
CA MET A 102 -0.85 -18.33 -12.36
C MET A 102 -0.53 -18.23 -10.86
N SER A 103 0.19 -19.21 -10.30
CA SER A 103 0.57 -19.18 -8.88
C SER A 103 1.64 -18.12 -8.60
N VAL A 104 2.59 -17.89 -9.53
CA VAL A 104 3.58 -16.82 -9.37
C VAL A 104 2.91 -15.46 -9.44
N ALA A 105 2.05 -15.25 -10.44
CA ALA A 105 1.33 -13.99 -10.58
C ALA A 105 0.44 -13.69 -9.37
N GLU A 106 -0.22 -14.72 -8.82
CA GLU A 106 -1.01 -14.61 -7.60
C GLU A 106 -0.19 -14.15 -6.39
N LYS A 107 0.93 -14.83 -6.12
CA LYS A 107 1.82 -14.45 -5.03
C LYS A 107 2.45 -13.09 -5.22
N ALA A 108 2.71 -12.69 -6.47
CA ALA A 108 3.19 -11.36 -6.80
C ALA A 108 2.16 -10.29 -6.43
N PHE A 109 0.89 -10.49 -6.80
CA PHE A 109 -0.21 -9.61 -6.37
C PHE A 109 -0.35 -9.56 -4.85
N TYR A 110 -0.27 -10.70 -4.17
CA TYR A 110 -0.33 -10.76 -2.70
C TYR A 110 0.80 -9.95 -2.04
N ASN A 111 2.05 -10.14 -2.49
CA ASN A 111 3.19 -9.41 -1.93
C ASN A 111 3.15 -7.91 -2.23
N LEU A 112 2.72 -7.50 -3.44
CA LEU A 112 2.47 -6.09 -3.73
C LEU A 112 1.37 -5.52 -2.82
N GLY A 113 0.34 -6.31 -2.53
CA GLY A 113 -0.73 -5.93 -1.60
C GLY A 113 -0.20 -5.68 -0.19
N ASN A 114 0.73 -6.52 0.29
CA ASN A 114 1.41 -6.33 1.57
C ASN A 114 2.29 -5.07 1.58
N ILE A 115 3.02 -4.80 0.50
CA ILE A 115 3.83 -3.58 0.35
C ILE A 115 2.93 -2.35 0.41
N ALA A 116 1.85 -2.31 -0.36
CA ALA A 116 0.89 -1.22 -0.35
C ALA A 116 0.22 -1.05 1.03
N PHE A 117 -0.13 -2.16 1.70
CA PHE A 117 -0.69 -2.14 3.05
C PHE A 117 0.26 -1.51 4.06
N ASN A 118 1.54 -1.91 4.04
CA ASN A 118 2.57 -1.38 4.93
C ASN A 118 2.85 0.10 4.66
N GLY A 119 2.77 0.51 3.39
CA GLY A 119 2.82 1.91 2.97
C GLY A 119 1.54 2.71 3.27
N GLN A 120 0.57 2.13 3.98
CA GLN A 120 -0.74 2.72 4.32
C GLN A 120 -1.60 3.10 3.11
N ASP A 121 -1.25 2.65 1.90
CA ASP A 121 -2.09 2.77 0.71
C ASP A 121 -3.11 1.61 0.69
N TYR A 122 -4.05 1.68 1.63
CA TYR A 122 -5.03 0.62 1.85
C TYR A 122 -5.95 0.43 0.65
N ALA A 123 -6.29 1.50 -0.08
CA ALA A 123 -7.10 1.42 -1.29
C ALA A 123 -6.41 0.58 -2.38
N LYS A 124 -5.12 0.83 -2.63
CA LYS A 124 -4.34 0.02 -3.58
C LYS A 124 -4.15 -1.41 -3.08
N SER A 125 -3.90 -1.58 -1.78
CA SER A 125 -3.76 -2.89 -1.15
C SER A 125 -4.99 -3.79 -1.38
N ILE A 126 -6.19 -3.23 -1.22
CA ILE A 126 -7.47 -3.90 -1.50
C ILE A 126 -7.53 -4.45 -2.93
N GLU A 127 -7.20 -3.63 -3.93
CA GLU A 127 -7.23 -4.07 -5.33
C GLU A 127 -6.18 -5.15 -5.62
N LEU A 128 -5.00 -5.06 -5.01
CA LEU A 128 -3.96 -6.07 -5.16
C LEU A 128 -4.36 -7.42 -4.55
N TYR A 129 -4.92 -7.43 -3.33
CA TYR A 129 -5.44 -8.68 -2.75
C TYR A 129 -6.62 -9.26 -3.52
N LYS A 130 -7.52 -8.42 -4.05
CA LYS A 130 -8.58 -8.89 -4.95
C LYS A 130 -8.00 -9.57 -6.20
N ASN A 131 -6.94 -9.01 -6.79
CA ASN A 131 -6.26 -9.65 -7.92
C ASN A 131 -5.58 -10.97 -7.53
N ALA A 132 -4.99 -11.08 -6.34
CA ALA A 132 -4.48 -12.35 -5.85
C ALA A 132 -5.62 -13.39 -5.74
N LEU A 133 -6.75 -13.04 -5.10
CA LEU A 133 -7.91 -13.92 -4.93
C LEU A 133 -8.60 -14.29 -6.25
N ARG A 134 -8.55 -13.45 -7.28
CA ARG A 134 -9.03 -13.80 -8.64
C ARG A 134 -8.21 -14.95 -9.24
N ARG A 135 -6.92 -15.04 -8.91
CA ARG A 135 -6.00 -16.07 -9.41
C ARG A 135 -5.99 -17.32 -8.53
N ASN A 136 -6.05 -17.15 -7.21
CA ASN A 136 -6.21 -18.22 -6.23
C ASN A 136 -7.33 -17.89 -5.23
N PRO A 137 -8.58 -18.32 -5.52
CA PRO A 137 -9.71 -18.08 -4.63
C PRO A 137 -9.60 -18.74 -3.26
N ASP A 138 -8.69 -19.72 -3.09
CA ASP A 138 -8.50 -20.49 -1.87
C ASP A 138 -7.36 -19.92 -0.98
N ASN A 139 -6.78 -18.76 -1.33
CA ASN A 139 -5.78 -18.09 -0.49
C ASN A 139 -6.45 -17.38 0.70
N ASP A 140 -6.52 -18.06 1.84
CA ASP A 140 -7.10 -17.49 3.06
C ASP A 140 -6.29 -16.33 3.65
N GLN A 141 -4.96 -16.28 3.44
CA GLN A 141 -4.15 -15.15 3.89
C GLN A 141 -4.46 -13.87 3.12
N ALA A 142 -4.61 -13.96 1.79
CA ALA A 142 -5.01 -12.82 0.96
C ALA A 142 -6.40 -12.30 1.35
N ARG A 143 -7.29 -13.21 1.75
CA ARG A 143 -8.65 -12.90 2.22
C ARG A 143 -8.64 -12.16 3.56
N GLU A 144 -7.90 -12.67 4.53
CA GLU A 144 -7.73 -12.01 5.83
C GLU A 144 -7.12 -10.61 5.66
N ASN A 145 -6.04 -10.50 4.87
CA ASN A 145 -5.39 -9.22 4.63
C ASN A 145 -6.29 -8.24 3.85
N LEU A 146 -7.12 -8.71 2.93
CA LEU A 146 -8.13 -7.88 2.26
C LEU A 146 -9.11 -7.26 3.26
N ARG A 147 -9.63 -8.06 4.19
CA ARG A 147 -10.55 -7.59 5.23
C ARG A 147 -9.87 -6.61 6.17
N LEU A 148 -8.60 -6.86 6.52
CA LEU A 148 -7.80 -5.94 7.31
C LEU A 148 -7.58 -4.61 6.56
N ALA A 149 -7.26 -4.64 5.27
CA ALA A 149 -7.09 -3.45 4.44
C ALA A 149 -8.37 -2.61 4.34
N GLN A 150 -9.53 -3.27 4.17
CA GLN A 150 -10.84 -2.61 4.18
C GLN A 150 -11.11 -1.90 5.51
N LYS A 151 -10.87 -2.58 6.63
CA LYS A 151 -11.01 -2.01 7.96
C LYS A 151 -10.10 -0.79 8.16
N ARG A 152 -8.83 -0.88 7.73
CA ARG A 152 -7.87 0.22 7.85
C ARG A 152 -8.24 1.44 7.00
N LEU A 153 -8.73 1.22 5.78
CA LEU A 153 -9.20 2.31 4.92
C LEU A 153 -10.39 3.05 5.55
N GLU A 154 -11.34 2.32 6.13
CA GLU A 154 -12.48 2.91 6.84
C GLU A 154 -12.05 3.67 8.10
N GLU A 155 -11.12 3.12 8.89
CA GLU A 155 -10.52 3.80 10.05
C GLU A 155 -9.86 5.13 9.63
N GLN A 156 -9.14 5.14 8.50
CA GLN A 156 -8.50 6.34 7.97
C GLN A 156 -9.53 7.41 7.54
N GLN A 157 -10.57 7.03 6.80
CA GLN A 157 -11.62 7.95 6.38
C GLN A 157 -12.38 8.59 7.56
N ASN A 158 -12.61 7.81 8.63
CA ASN A 158 -13.27 8.31 9.84
C ASN A 158 -12.37 9.25 10.65
N GLN A 159 -11.05 9.14 10.56
CA GLN A 159 -10.13 10.09 11.22
C GLN A 159 -10.12 11.43 10.49
N ASP A 160 -10.06 11.42 9.15
CA ASP A 160 -10.05 12.63 8.33
C ASP A 160 -11.34 13.46 8.52
N GLN A 161 -12.51 12.81 8.52
CA GLN A 161 -13.79 13.50 8.75
C GLN A 161 -13.91 14.16 10.13
N ASN A 162 -13.28 13.60 11.17
CA ASN A 162 -13.30 14.19 12.51
C ASN A 162 -12.31 15.37 12.67
N GLN A 163 -11.27 15.45 11.84
CA GLN A 163 -10.36 16.61 11.83
C GLN A 163 -10.99 17.80 11.12
N ASP A 164 -11.67 17.59 10.00
CA ASP A 164 -12.34 18.66 9.24
C ASP A 164 -13.48 19.31 10.06
N GLN A 165 -14.29 18.51 10.78
CA GLN A 165 -15.35 19.07 11.64
C GLN A 165 -14.82 19.89 12.83
N ASN A 166 -13.61 19.60 13.33
CA ASN A 166 -13.00 20.37 14.42
C ASN A 166 -12.35 21.69 13.95
N GLN A 167 -11.98 21.81 12.68
CA GLN A 167 -11.47 23.08 12.13
C GLN A 167 -12.61 24.06 11.82
N ASP A 168 -13.76 23.59 11.33
CA ASP A 168 -14.92 24.45 11.07
C ASP A 168 -15.55 25.00 12.37
N GLN A 169 -15.59 24.21 13.46
CA GLN A 169 -16.11 24.72 14.75
C GLN A 169 -15.21 25.77 15.42
N ASN A 170 -13.89 25.74 15.16
CA ASN A 170 -12.96 26.73 15.71
C ASN A 170 -12.92 28.06 14.93
N GLN A 171 -13.46 28.10 13.70
CA GLN A 171 -13.62 29.36 12.96
C GLN A 171 -14.93 30.10 13.30
N ASP A 172 -16.00 29.39 13.65
CA ASP A 172 -17.27 30.03 14.02
C ASP A 172 -17.27 30.58 15.46
N GLN A 173 -16.54 29.99 16.41
CA GLN A 173 -16.45 30.56 17.77
C GLN A 173 -15.61 31.85 17.84
N ASN A 174 -14.74 32.12 16.86
CA ASN A 174 -13.92 33.33 16.81
C ASN A 174 -14.58 34.54 16.10
N LYS A 175 -15.79 34.37 15.53
CA LYS A 175 -16.53 35.47 14.90
C LYS A 175 -17.63 36.07 15.78
N ASP A 176 -18.07 35.38 16.81
CA ASP A 176 -19.14 35.87 17.71
C ASP A 176 -18.63 36.62 18.96
N GLN A 177 -17.34 36.53 19.31
CA GLN A 177 -16.79 37.31 20.45
C GLN A 177 -16.37 38.75 20.10
N ASN A 178 -16.45 39.17 18.83
CA ASN A 178 -15.94 40.48 18.39
C ASN A 178 -17.01 41.48 17.91
N LYS A 179 -18.29 41.27 18.24
CA LYS A 179 -19.38 42.16 17.82
C LYS A 179 -20.10 42.93 18.93
N ASP A 180 -19.76 42.73 20.20
CA ASP A 180 -20.54 43.30 21.33
C ASP A 180 -19.81 44.28 22.26
N GLN A 181 -18.69 44.89 21.82
CA GLN A 181 -17.96 45.90 22.63
C GLN A 181 -17.92 47.32 22.06
N ASN A 182 -18.77 47.71 21.10
CA ASN A 182 -18.72 49.06 20.53
C ASN A 182 -20.08 49.76 20.37
N LYS A 183 -20.93 49.70 21.39
CA LYS A 183 -22.08 50.61 21.53
C LYS A 183 -22.34 50.96 22.98
N ASP A 184 -21.53 51.87 23.52
CA ASP A 184 -22.02 53.01 24.31
C ASP A 184 -20.82 53.72 24.94
N GLU A 185 -20.57 54.95 24.50
CA GLU A 185 -20.08 56.11 25.27
C GLU A 185 -19.46 57.14 24.32
N ASN A 186 -20.28 58.09 23.87
CA ASN A 186 -19.79 59.47 23.73
C ASN A 186 -20.95 60.46 23.65
N LYS A 187 -21.25 61.06 24.80
CA LYS A 187 -21.95 62.33 24.93
C LYS A 187 -20.99 63.33 25.56
N GLU A 188 -20.96 64.53 24.96
CA GLU A 188 -20.48 65.81 25.51
C GLU A 188 -18.94 65.98 25.63
N GLN A 189 -18.32 67.13 25.38
CA GLN A 189 -18.59 68.37 24.65
C GLN A 189 -17.31 69.22 24.83
N ASN A 190 -16.89 70.00 23.81
CA ASN A 190 -16.04 71.20 23.90
C ASN A 190 -14.59 71.02 24.44
N LYS A 191 -13.49 71.54 23.86
CA LYS A 191 -13.23 72.89 23.33
C LYS A 191 -11.77 72.95 22.81
N ASP A 192 -11.54 73.74 21.74
CA ASP A 192 -10.39 74.65 21.54
C ASP A 192 -8.92 74.14 21.66
N GLN A 193 -8.21 74.06 20.52
CA GLN A 193 -7.16 75.02 20.06
C GLN A 193 -6.12 74.39 19.10
N ASN A 194 -6.10 74.94 17.88
CA ASN A 194 -4.95 75.29 17.03
C ASN A 194 -3.52 74.91 17.50
N LYS A 195 -2.78 74.12 16.70
CA LYS A 195 -1.66 74.56 15.83
C LYS A 195 -0.78 73.39 15.34
N ASP A 196 -0.51 73.40 14.03
CA ASP A 196 0.81 73.21 13.39
C ASP A 196 1.86 72.34 14.10
N GLN A 197 2.32 71.23 13.49
CA GLN A 197 3.39 71.22 12.49
C GLN A 197 3.84 69.80 12.11
N ASN A 198 4.20 69.71 10.84
CA ASN A 198 4.95 68.71 10.09
C ASN A 198 6.01 67.83 10.81
N GLN A 199 6.15 66.64 10.19
CA GLN A 199 7.39 65.97 9.76
C GLN A 199 8.00 64.81 10.56
N ASP A 200 8.01 63.68 9.83
CA ASP A 200 9.15 62.82 9.52
C ASP A 200 9.56 61.68 10.47
N GLN A 201 9.55 60.48 9.85
CA GLN A 201 10.54 59.39 9.93
C GLN A 201 10.69 58.68 11.28
N LYS A 202 11.04 57.41 11.40
CA LYS A 202 11.23 56.19 10.58
C LYS A 202 11.56 55.12 11.63
N ASP A 203 11.34 53.85 11.29
CA ASP A 203 12.12 52.69 11.73
C ASP A 203 12.45 52.52 13.23
N GLN A 204 11.93 51.44 13.86
CA GLN A 204 12.73 50.23 14.08
C GLN A 204 11.96 49.14 14.83
N ASN A 205 11.97 47.96 14.23
CA ASN A 205 11.83 46.67 14.89
C ASN A 205 13.06 46.36 15.75
N GLN A 206 12.82 45.64 16.85
CA GLN A 206 13.71 44.85 17.75
C GLN A 206 13.36 45.22 19.21
N ASP A 207 13.25 44.33 20.20
CA ASP A 207 13.76 42.98 20.31
C ASP A 207 13.06 42.22 21.45
N GLN A 208 13.14 40.89 21.35
CA GLN A 208 13.20 39.85 22.38
C GLN A 208 12.82 40.11 23.87
N ASN A 209 11.84 39.34 24.31
CA ASN A 209 11.95 38.22 25.27
C ASN A 209 12.80 38.40 26.56
N LYS A 210 12.11 38.39 27.72
CA LYS A 210 12.23 37.45 28.87
C LYS A 210 12.06 38.15 30.22
N ASP A 211 11.21 37.56 31.07
CA ASP A 211 11.44 37.21 32.49
C ASP A 211 10.06 36.80 33.05
N GLN A 212 9.79 35.51 33.27
CA GLN A 212 10.11 34.71 34.45
C GLN A 212 9.41 35.23 35.71
N ASP A 213 8.34 34.55 36.15
CA ASP A 213 8.23 34.25 37.58
C ASP A 213 7.32 33.06 37.91
N GLN A 214 7.78 32.28 38.88
CA GLN A 214 7.13 31.10 39.46
C GLN A 214 6.27 31.52 40.65
N ASN A 215 5.10 30.90 40.85
CA ASN A 215 4.79 30.33 42.16
C ASN A 215 3.63 29.33 42.16
N LYS A 216 3.82 28.28 42.96
CA LYS A 216 2.84 27.28 43.39
C LYS A 216 1.99 27.86 44.53
N ASP A 217 0.70 27.55 44.59
CA ASP A 217 0.15 26.63 45.62
C ASP A 217 -1.37 26.43 45.52
N GLN A 218 -1.74 25.17 45.74
CA GLN A 218 -2.97 24.60 46.32
C GLN A 218 -4.31 25.34 46.21
N GLN A 219 -5.28 24.66 45.57
CA GLN A 219 -6.62 24.42 46.16
C GLN A 219 -7.37 23.29 45.42
N GLN A 220 -7.63 22.18 46.11
CA GLN A 220 -8.89 21.44 46.00
C GLN A 220 -9.84 22.03 47.07
N PRO A 221 -11.17 21.76 47.08
CA PRO A 221 -12.00 20.98 46.15
C PRO A 221 -13.31 21.72 45.74
N GLN A 222 -13.99 21.31 44.65
CA GLN A 222 -15.44 21.08 44.70
C GLN A 222 -16.00 20.50 43.39
N GLN A 223 -16.85 19.51 43.58
CA GLN A 223 -17.85 19.05 42.63
C GLN A 223 -18.69 20.25 42.18
N ASP A 224 -18.68 20.54 40.89
CA ASP A 224 -19.86 21.12 40.26
C ASP A 224 -20.38 20.19 39.19
N GLN A 225 -21.59 19.75 39.49
CA GLN A 225 -22.43 18.85 38.75
C GLN A 225 -23.07 19.64 37.61
N GLN A 226 -22.29 19.99 36.58
CA GLN A 226 -22.88 20.48 35.34
C GLN A 226 -23.20 19.31 34.42
N GLN A 227 -24.48 18.92 34.47
CA GLN A 227 -25.18 18.27 33.38
C GLN A 227 -24.92 19.07 32.10
N GLN A 228 -23.95 18.64 31.30
CA GLN A 228 -23.92 19.04 29.90
C GLN A 228 -25.13 18.41 29.23
N PRO A 229 -25.93 19.19 28.47
CA PRO A 229 -26.94 18.62 27.61
C PRO A 229 -26.23 17.62 26.69
N GLN A 230 -26.74 16.40 26.68
CA GLN A 230 -26.42 15.36 25.73
C GLN A 230 -26.89 15.83 24.35
N GLN A 231 -26.19 16.80 23.77
CA GLN A 231 -26.29 17.09 22.35
C GLN A 231 -25.69 15.88 21.66
N GLN A 232 -26.59 15.07 21.11
CA GLN A 232 -26.30 14.06 20.11
C GLN A 232 -25.35 14.68 19.08
N ARG A 233 -24.04 14.46 19.25
CA ARG A 233 -23.09 14.54 18.15
C ARG A 233 -23.57 13.49 17.17
N GLN A 234 -24.28 13.94 16.14
CA GLN A 234 -24.43 13.19 14.91
C GLN A 234 -23.02 12.91 14.42
N GLN A 235 -22.51 11.73 14.79
CA GLN A 235 -21.30 11.16 14.22
C GLN A 235 -21.61 10.96 12.74
N SER A 236 -21.19 11.92 11.91
CA SER A 236 -21.22 11.80 10.45
C SER A 236 -20.13 10.87 9.91
N GLY A 237 -19.34 10.24 10.80
CA GLY A 237 -18.50 9.09 10.48
C GLY A 237 -19.22 7.78 10.84
N ILE A 238 -18.94 6.71 10.08
CA ILE A 238 -19.47 5.39 10.39
C ILE A 238 -19.01 5.01 11.80
N SER A 239 -19.96 4.84 12.74
CA SER A 239 -19.61 4.43 14.10
C SER A 239 -18.86 3.09 14.06
N LYS A 240 -17.93 2.85 15.00
CA LYS A 240 -17.17 1.57 15.06
C LYS A 240 -18.09 0.34 15.01
N GLU A 241 -19.27 0.44 15.60
CA GLU A 241 -20.29 -0.62 15.57
C GLU A 241 -20.89 -0.82 14.17
N ASN A 242 -21.09 0.26 13.42
CA ASN A 242 -21.56 0.18 12.04
C ASN A 242 -20.46 -0.39 11.11
N ALA A 243 -19.20 -0.04 11.34
CA ALA A 243 -18.04 -0.62 10.62
C ALA A 243 -17.97 -2.14 10.83
N GLU A 244 -18.10 -2.60 12.07
CA GLU A 244 -18.15 -4.03 12.39
C GLU A 244 -19.35 -4.74 11.75
N LYS A 245 -20.52 -4.08 11.71
CA LYS A 245 -21.70 -4.62 11.00
C LYS A 245 -21.44 -4.76 9.50
N ILE A 246 -20.80 -3.78 8.87
CA ILE A 246 -20.44 -3.82 7.45
C ILE A 246 -19.44 -4.96 7.21
N LEU A 247 -18.37 -5.06 7.99
CA LEU A 247 -17.38 -6.13 7.88
C LEU A 247 -17.98 -7.53 8.07
N LYS A 248 -18.92 -7.67 9.00
CA LYS A 248 -19.66 -8.92 9.23
C LYS A 248 -20.61 -9.24 8.08
N ALA A 249 -21.26 -8.23 7.50
CA ALA A 249 -22.11 -8.41 6.32
C ALA A 249 -21.28 -8.88 5.11
N MET A 250 -20.12 -8.25 4.89
CA MET A 250 -19.17 -8.63 3.83
C MET A 250 -18.66 -10.06 4.01
N GLU A 251 -18.36 -10.49 5.24
CA GLU A 251 -17.98 -11.87 5.55
C GLU A 251 -19.07 -12.88 5.20
N ASN A 252 -20.32 -12.57 5.57
CA ASN A 252 -21.44 -13.44 5.29
C ASN A 252 -21.69 -13.55 3.78
N GLU A 253 -21.60 -12.43 3.06
CA GLU A 253 -21.76 -12.38 1.61
C GLU A 253 -20.63 -13.13 0.88
N GLU A 254 -19.40 -12.97 1.35
CA GLU A 254 -18.26 -13.71 0.83
C GLU A 254 -18.44 -15.23 1.04
N ASN A 255 -18.78 -15.65 2.25
CA ASN A 255 -19.00 -17.06 2.58
C ASN A 255 -20.14 -17.66 1.74
N ALA A 256 -21.24 -16.91 1.55
CA ALA A 256 -22.34 -17.33 0.69
C ALA A 256 -21.91 -17.45 -0.78
N THR A 257 -21.08 -16.53 -1.26
CA THR A 257 -20.53 -16.57 -2.63
C THR A 257 -19.64 -17.79 -2.82
N ARG A 258 -18.75 -18.07 -1.87
CA ARG A 258 -17.87 -19.24 -1.90
C ARG A 258 -18.65 -20.55 -1.88
N GLN A 259 -19.69 -20.65 -1.04
CA GLN A 259 -20.57 -21.82 -1.02
C GLN A 259 -21.23 -22.05 -2.39
N ARG A 260 -21.70 -20.98 -3.04
CA ARG A 260 -22.26 -21.05 -4.40
C ARG A 260 -21.23 -21.54 -5.42
N VAL A 261 -20.04 -20.94 -5.46
CA VAL A 261 -18.97 -21.33 -6.39
C VAL A 261 -18.52 -22.78 -6.15
N ASN A 262 -18.40 -23.21 -4.89
CA ASN A 262 -18.03 -24.58 -4.55
C ASN A 262 -19.12 -25.58 -4.96
N ALA A 263 -20.39 -25.25 -4.75
CA ALA A 263 -21.50 -26.07 -5.21
C ALA A 263 -21.53 -26.18 -6.75
N GLU A 264 -21.22 -25.10 -7.47
CA GLU A 264 -21.09 -25.12 -8.94
C GLU A 264 -19.90 -25.95 -9.41
N ARG A 265 -18.73 -25.84 -8.76
CA ARG A 265 -17.54 -26.66 -9.07
C ARG A 265 -17.81 -28.15 -8.85
N GLN A 266 -18.52 -28.51 -7.76
CA GLN A 266 -18.89 -29.91 -7.50
C GLN A 266 -19.85 -30.46 -8.56
N LYS A 267 -20.74 -29.62 -9.10
CA LYS A 267 -21.66 -30.01 -10.18
C LYS A 267 -20.96 -30.16 -11.53
N ASN A 268 -19.95 -29.34 -11.82
CA ASN A 268 -19.36 -29.23 -13.17
C ASN A 268 -17.95 -29.84 -13.32
N GLY A 269 -17.33 -30.32 -12.23
CA GLY A 269 -15.98 -30.91 -12.22
C GLY A 269 -14.85 -29.87 -12.19
N ALA A 270 -13.74 -30.20 -11.52
CA ALA A 270 -12.57 -29.32 -11.42
C ALA A 270 -11.61 -29.53 -12.62
N PRO A 271 -11.06 -28.48 -13.26
CA PRO A 271 -10.03 -28.62 -14.27
C PRO A 271 -8.75 -29.15 -13.62
N GLY A 272 -8.39 -30.40 -13.91
CA GLY A 272 -7.19 -31.03 -13.39
C GLY A 272 -5.94 -30.48 -14.07
N ARG A 273 -5.01 -29.91 -13.29
CA ARG A 273 -3.60 -29.81 -13.69
C ARG A 273 -2.73 -30.19 -12.50
N ARG A 274 -1.93 -31.25 -12.69
CA ARG A 274 -0.74 -31.49 -11.87
C ARG A 274 0.35 -30.56 -12.39
N GLN A 275 0.93 -29.75 -11.51
CA GLN A 275 2.23 -29.11 -11.72
C GLN A 275 3.08 -29.27 -10.47
N VAL A 276 4.38 -29.48 -10.68
CA VAL A 276 5.40 -29.63 -9.64
C VAL A 276 6.15 -28.30 -9.50
N THR A 277 6.58 -28.02 -8.26
CA THR A 277 7.34 -26.86 -7.71
C THR A 277 6.58 -25.53 -7.55
N ASN A 278 5.81 -25.43 -6.47
CA ASN A 278 5.32 -24.15 -5.95
C ASN A 278 6.49 -23.26 -5.49
N PRO A 279 6.39 -21.93 -5.64
CA PRO A 279 7.23 -21.00 -4.87
C PRO A 279 7.03 -21.27 -3.37
N TRP A 280 8.05 -21.07 -2.54
CA TRP A 280 7.91 -21.22 -1.09
C TRP A 280 7.37 -19.96 -0.42
#